data_AF-A0A9E2PCC9-F1
#
_entry.id   AF-A0A9E2PCC9-F1
#
_cell.length_a   1.000
_cell.length_b   1.000
_cell.length_c   1.000
_cell.angle_alpha   90.00
_cell.angle_beta   90.00
_cell.angle_gamma   90.00
#
_symmetry.space_group_name_H-M   'P 1'
#
loop_
_entity.id
_entity.type
_entity.pdbx_description
1 polymer ?
#
loop_
_entity_poly.entity_id
_entity_poly.type
_entity_poly.pdbx_seq_one_letter_code
_entity_poly.pdbx_strand_id
1 'polypeptide(L)'
;GMLPDLAESTYKSIGNSSLEGASMILKDCTLMDEIDAIRNSITYVELNVNQDFMNRFSAAKFIPHTNLSLFPSVKLIIPKYSSEN
;
A
#
# COMPACT_ATOMS: atom_id res chain seq x y z
N GLY A 1 -3.00 4.92 -8.52
CA GLY A 1 -1.92 3.99 -8.19
C GLY A 1 -2.00 3.61 -6.74
N MET A 2 -3.02 2.81 -6.39
CA MET A 2 -3.31 2.44 -5.02
C MET A 2 -2.27 1.44 -4.45
N LEU A 3 -1.78 0.55 -5.32
CA LEU A 3 -0.65 -0.32 -5.05
C LEU A 3 0.53 0.10 -5.94
N PRO A 4 1.77 -0.23 -5.55
CA PRO A 4 2.93 -0.10 -6.42
C PRO A 4 2.73 -0.86 -7.73
N ASP A 5 3.36 -0.40 -8.81
CA ASP A 5 3.29 -1.07 -10.09
C ASP A 5 4.35 -2.18 -10.18
N LEU A 6 4.04 -3.30 -9.53
CA LEU A 6 4.86 -4.52 -9.51
C LEU A 6 4.08 -5.69 -10.12
N ALA A 7 4.78 -6.80 -10.42
CA ALA A 7 4.15 -8.00 -10.95
C ALA A 7 3.05 -8.51 -10.01
N GLU A 8 1.92 -8.97 -10.57
CA GLU A 8 0.75 -9.42 -9.80
C GLU A 8 1.08 -10.51 -8.79
N SER A 9 2.02 -11.41 -9.12
CA SER A 9 2.53 -12.47 -8.24
C SER A 9 3.17 -11.96 -6.94
N THR A 10 3.47 -10.67 -6.83
CA THR A 10 3.97 -10.03 -5.61
C THR A 10 2.89 -9.92 -4.53
N TYR A 11 1.61 -9.92 -4.93
CA TYR A 11 0.51 -9.62 -4.04
C TYR A 11 -0.27 -10.87 -3.65
N LYS A 12 -0.57 -11.00 -2.37
CA LYS A 12 -1.44 -12.05 -1.83
C LYS A 12 -2.53 -11.42 -0.97
N SER A 13 -3.79 -11.65 -1.33
CA SER A 13 -4.92 -11.27 -0.49
C SER A 13 -5.08 -12.29 0.65
N ILE A 14 -5.27 -11.78 1.87
CA ILE A 14 -5.45 -12.60 3.09
C ILE A 14 -6.84 -12.45 3.70
N GLY A 15 -7.76 -11.72 3.06
CA GLY A 15 -9.10 -11.49 3.58
C GLY A 15 -9.11 -10.71 4.90
N ASN A 16 -10.01 -11.07 5.83
CA ASN A 16 -10.14 -10.41 7.13
C ASN A 16 -9.24 -11.07 8.17
N SER A 17 -7.95 -10.71 8.14
CA SER A 17 -6.96 -11.21 9.08
C SER A 17 -7.24 -10.84 10.54
N SER A 18 -7.96 -9.74 10.80
CA SER A 18 -8.35 -9.35 12.17
C SER A 18 -9.33 -10.35 12.78
N LEU A 19 -10.34 -10.77 12.04
CA LEU A 19 -11.31 -11.77 12.51
C LEU A 19 -10.67 -13.16 12.59
N GLU A 20 -9.81 -13.49 11.61
CA GLU A 20 -9.07 -14.75 11.62
C GLU A 20 -8.18 -14.86 12.86
N GLY A 21 -7.37 -13.84 13.17
CA GLY A 21 -6.55 -13.80 14.37
C GLY A 21 -7.37 -13.87 15.66
N ALA A 22 -8.49 -13.14 15.75
CA ALA A 22 -9.38 -13.22 16.91
C ALA A 22 -9.96 -14.64 17.10
N SER A 23 -10.32 -15.32 16.01
CA SER A 23 -10.81 -16.70 16.02
C SER A 23 -9.73 -17.69 16.46
N MET A 24 -8.47 -17.46 16.10
CA MET A 24 -7.34 -18.27 16.54
C MET A 24 -7.18 -18.23 18.06
N ILE A 25 -7.13 -17.03 18.65
CA ILE A 25 -6.98 -16.84 20.10
C ILE A 25 -8.16 -17.43 20.87
N LEU A 26 -9.39 -17.26 20.34
CA LEU A 26 -10.58 -17.82 20.95
C LEU A 26 -10.52 -19.35 21.07
N LYS A 27 -9.83 -20.01 20.15
CA LYS A 27 -9.67 -21.48 20.13
C LYS A 27 -8.41 -21.95 20.84
N ASP A 28 -7.39 -21.11 20.96
CA ASP A 28 -6.10 -21.44 21.53
C ASP A 28 -5.51 -20.26 22.31
N CYS A 29 -5.61 -20.35 23.64
CA CYS A 29 -5.07 -19.34 24.54
C CYS A 29 -3.53 -19.32 24.59
N THR A 30 -2.83 -20.35 24.09
CA THR A 30 -1.36 -20.38 24.10
C THR A 30 -0.75 -19.35 23.14
N LEU A 31 -1.54 -18.86 22.19
CA LEU A 31 -1.14 -17.80 21.25
C LEU A 31 -1.00 -16.41 21.89
N MET A 32 -1.42 -16.25 23.15
CA MET A 32 -1.37 -14.95 23.83
C MET A 32 0.08 -14.45 23.99
N ASP A 33 1.02 -15.34 24.31
CA ASP A 33 2.43 -14.97 24.47
C ASP A 33 3.04 -14.50 23.14
N GLU A 34 2.64 -15.10 22.01
CA GLU A 34 3.07 -14.68 20.67
C GLU A 34 2.54 -13.30 20.32
N ILE A 35 1.28 -13.00 20.67
CA ILE A 35 0.67 -11.69 20.44
C ILE A 35 1.39 -10.60 21.23
N ASP A 36 1.74 -10.87 22.48
CA ASP A 36 2.49 -9.93 23.30
C ASP A 36 3.90 -9.69 22.72
N ALA A 37 4.57 -10.74 22.23
CA ALA A 37 5.86 -10.59 21.55
C ALA A 37 5.74 -9.75 20.26
N ILE A 38 4.74 -10.01 19.42
CA ILE A 38 4.47 -9.24 18.20
C ILE A 38 4.18 -7.79 18.55
N ARG A 39 3.27 -7.55 19.51
CA ARG A 39 2.93 -6.21 19.98
C ARG A 39 4.17 -5.42 20.41
N ASN A 40 5.06 -6.05 21.18
CA ASN A 40 6.28 -5.41 21.69
C ASN A 40 7.30 -5.11 20.57
N SER A 41 7.22 -5.79 19.43
CA SER A 41 8.08 -5.53 18.26
C SER A 41 7.60 -4.38 17.37
N ILE A 42 6.35 -3.92 17.53
CA ILE A 42 5.75 -2.88 16.69
C ILE A 42 6.23 -1.51 17.13
N THR A 43 6.82 -0.75 16.20
CA THR A 43 7.17 0.66 16.39
C THR A 43 6.15 1.55 15.69
N TYR A 44 5.52 2.45 16.45
CA TYR A 44 4.62 3.45 15.88
C TYR A 44 5.41 4.57 15.22
N VAL A 45 5.00 4.97 14.01
CA VAL A 45 5.57 6.10 13.27
C VAL A 45 4.46 7.11 12.97
N GLU A 46 4.59 8.33 13.50
CA GLU A 46 3.64 9.42 13.22
C GLU A 46 3.92 10.04 11.84
N LEU A 47 2.97 9.88 10.91
CA LEU A 47 3.16 10.32 9.53
C LEU A 47 2.74 11.78 9.30
N ASN A 48 1.82 12.33 10.10
CA ASN A 48 1.31 13.69 9.86
C ASN A 48 2.35 14.79 10.16
N VAL A 49 3.39 14.47 10.93
CA VAL A 49 4.50 15.40 11.21
C VAL A 49 5.66 15.22 10.23
N ASN A 50 5.59 14.25 9.31
CA ASN A 50 6.64 13.95 8.36
C ASN A 50 6.39 14.70 7.03
N GLN A 51 7.18 15.75 6.78
CA GLN A 51 7.03 16.58 5.59
C GLN A 51 7.22 15.80 4.28
N ASP A 52 8.14 14.84 4.24
CA ASP A 52 8.37 14.02 3.06
C ASP A 52 7.16 13.13 2.74
N PHE A 53 6.53 12.56 3.77
CA PHE A 53 5.28 11.84 3.61
C PHE A 53 4.18 12.74 3.05
N MET A 54 4.01 13.95 3.59
CA MET A 54 2.99 14.88 3.12
C MET A 54 3.20 15.28 1.65
N ASN A 55 4.46 15.46 1.24
CA ASN A 55 4.81 15.72 -0.16
C ASN A 55 4.43 14.53 -1.07
N ARG A 56 4.75 13.30 -0.65
CA ARG A 56 4.39 12.06 -1.39
C ARG A 56 2.88 11.87 -1.44
N PHE A 57 2.17 12.10 -0.34
CA PHE A 57 0.72 12.01 -0.26
C PHE A 57 0.04 13.00 -1.22
N SER A 58 0.53 14.24 -1.29
CA SER A 58 0.03 15.23 -2.25
C SER A 58 0.20 14.78 -3.70
N ALA A 59 1.37 14.22 -4.05
CA ALA A 59 1.64 13.68 -5.39
C ALA A 59 0.77 12.46 -5.75
N ALA A 60 0.32 11.70 -4.76
CA ALA A 60 -0.55 10.55 -4.95
C ALA A 60 -2.03 10.89 -5.20
N LYS A 61 -2.42 12.17 -5.12
CA LYS A 61 -3.81 12.61 -5.37
C LYS A 61 -4.24 12.56 -6.84
N PHE A 62 -3.30 12.42 -7.76
CA PHE A 62 -3.57 12.32 -9.19
C PHE A 62 -3.52 10.86 -9.64
N ILE A 63 -4.30 10.49 -10.65
CA ILE A 63 -4.36 9.11 -11.15
C ILE A 63 -3.44 8.95 -12.38
N PRO A 64 -2.56 7.93 -12.42
CA PRO A 64 -2.27 6.99 -11.34
C PRO A 64 -1.43 7.60 -10.20
N HIS A 65 -0.62 8.62 -10.51
CA HIS A 65 0.22 9.41 -9.60
C HIS A 65 0.78 10.62 -10.38
N THR A 66 1.20 11.71 -9.73
CA THR A 66 1.83 12.85 -10.44
C THR A 66 3.12 12.46 -11.17
N ASN A 67 3.94 11.61 -10.54
CA ASN A 67 5.10 10.98 -11.20
C ASN A 67 4.70 9.66 -11.87
N LEU A 68 4.61 9.66 -13.20
CA LEU A 68 4.24 8.50 -14.01
C LEU A 68 5.35 7.45 -14.13
N SER A 69 6.61 7.80 -13.84
CA SER A 69 7.71 6.82 -13.86
C SER A 69 7.56 5.71 -12.81
N LEU A 70 6.69 5.92 -11.81
CA LEU A 70 6.34 4.94 -10.78
C LEU A 70 5.31 3.90 -11.28
N PHE A 71 4.73 4.11 -12.46
CA PHE A 71 3.70 3.27 -13.06
C PHE A 71 4.08 2.87 -14.51
N PRO A 72 5.20 2.13 -14.70
CA PRO A 72 5.68 1.73 -16.03
C PRO A 72 4.68 0.90 -16.86
N SER A 73 3.70 0.22 -16.26
CA SER A 73 2.67 -0.53 -16.97
C SER A 73 1.63 0.38 -17.68
N VAL A 74 1.56 1.66 -17.30
CA VAL A 74 0.64 2.62 -17.89
C VAL A 74 1.22 3.20 -19.18
N LYS A 75 0.55 2.93 -20.30
CA LYS A 75 0.91 3.53 -21.60
C LYS A 75 0.48 5.00 -21.63
N LEU A 76 1.44 5.89 -21.87
CA LEU A 76 1.15 7.30 -22.17
C LEU A 76 0.38 7.37 -23.50
N ILE A 77 -0.89 7.74 -23.45
CA ILE A 77 -1.64 8.11 -24.65
C ILE A 77 -1.18 9.53 -25.00
N ILE A 78 -0.21 9.65 -25.90
CA ILE A 78 0.14 10.95 -26.49
C ILE A 78 -0.95 11.24 -27.53
N PRO A 79 -1.75 12.30 -27.38
CA PRO A 79 -2.69 12.71 -28.41
C PRO A 79 -1.86 13.04 -29.66
N LYS A 80 -2.09 12.30 -30.75
CA LYS A 80 -1.58 12.71 -32.06
C LYS A 80 -2.36 13.96 -32.45
N TYR A 81 -1.84 15.14 -32.12
CA TYR A 81 -2.23 16.32 -32.87
C TYR A 81 -1.66 16.14 -34.28
N SER A 82 -2.55 15.81 -35.21
CA SER A 82 -2.25 15.82 -36.63
C SER A 82 -1.76 17.21 -37.00
N SER A 83 -0.46 17.33 -37.28
CA SER A 83 0.06 18.41 -38.12
C SER A 83 -0.44 18.13 -39.54
N GLU A 84 -1.71 18.38 -39.80
CA GLU A 84 -2.21 18.57 -41.16
C GLU A 84 -2.14 20.07 -41.45
N ASN A 85 -1.15 20.41 -42.27
CA ASN A 85 -1.15 21.63 -43.09
C ASN A 85 -2.29 21.58 -44.09
#